data_AF-A0A813J1F6-F1
#
_entry.id   AF-A0A813J1F6-F1
#
_cell.length_a   1.000
_cell.length_b   1.000
_cell.length_c   1.000
_cell.angle_alpha   90.00
_cell.angle_beta   90.00
_cell.angle_gamma   90.00
#
_symmetry.space_group_name_H-M   'P 1'
#
loop_
_entity.id
_entity.type
_entity.pdbx_description
1 polymer ?
#
loop_
_entity_poly.entity_id
_entity_poly.type
_entity_poly.pdbx_seq_one_letter_code
_entity_poly.pdbx_strand_id
1 'polypeptide(L)'
;LLVWREPEAGIYGVRFFKDGEWMYEILDDLLPVDASGQPICSTARSQGNCQDWVSLIEKAYAKVHGSYEAIALGSEAEALEDVLGIGAGSFAVEDFPIWGELWQHLKGKRSRGYALLAIRRSQERAGE
;
A
#
# COMPACT_ATOMS: atom_id res chain seq x y z
N LEU A 1 9.73 -4.30 -1.11
CA LEU A 1 8.98 -3.88 -2.31
C LEU A 1 9.85 -4.06 -3.54
N LEU A 2 10.26 -3.06 -4.34
CA LEU A 2 11.11 -3.34 -5.51
C LEU A 2 12.56 -3.65 -5.10
N VAL A 3 13.13 -4.77 -5.56
CA VAL A 3 14.49 -5.24 -5.21
C VAL A 3 15.40 -5.47 -6.42
N TRP A 4 14.83 -5.64 -7.60
CA TRP A 4 15.56 -5.79 -8.86
C TRP A 4 14.78 -5.16 -10.02
N ARG A 5 15.50 -4.65 -11.02
CA ARG A 5 14.92 -4.09 -12.24
C ARG A 5 15.86 -4.26 -13.43
N GLU A 6 15.33 -4.75 -14.53
CA GLU A 6 15.94 -4.76 -15.85
C GLU A 6 14.88 -4.26 -16.86
N PRO A 7 14.63 -2.94 -16.91
CA PRO A 7 13.54 -2.36 -17.70
C PRO A 7 13.62 -2.68 -19.20
N GLU A 8 14.83 -2.80 -19.74
CA GLU A 8 15.07 -3.13 -21.15
C GLU A 8 14.60 -4.55 -21.50
N ALA A 9 14.55 -5.45 -20.51
CA ALA A 9 14.02 -6.80 -20.63
C ALA A 9 12.59 -6.94 -20.09
N GLY A 10 12.01 -5.87 -19.51
CA GLY A 10 10.71 -5.90 -18.86
C GLY A 10 10.68 -6.70 -17.55
N ILE A 11 11.81 -6.96 -16.90
CA ILE A 11 11.90 -7.85 -15.73
C ILE A 11 12.04 -7.04 -14.43
N TYR A 12 11.17 -7.32 -13.46
CA TYR A 12 11.14 -6.66 -12.16
C TYR A 12 11.07 -7.67 -11.03
N GLY A 13 11.87 -7.45 -9.98
CA GLY A 13 11.83 -8.25 -8.76
C GLY A 13 11.18 -7.45 -7.64
N VAL A 14 10.16 -8.02 -7.00
CA VAL A 14 9.47 -7.44 -5.84
C VAL A 14 9.60 -8.38 -4.65
N ARG A 15 9.73 -7.83 -3.44
CA ARG A 15 9.64 -8.54 -2.17
C ARG A 15 8.56 -7.95 -1.26
N PHE A 16 7.94 -8.79 -0.47
CA PHE A 16 6.98 -8.48 0.59
C PHE A 16 7.19 -9.49 1.72
N PHE A 17 6.67 -9.20 2.90
CA PHE A 17 6.83 -9.98 4.12
C PHE A 17 5.49 -10.60 4.48
N LYS A 18 5.27 -11.88 4.21
CA LYS A 18 3.97 -12.52 4.44
C LYS A 18 4.15 -13.75 5.29
N ASP A 19 3.20 -13.99 6.20
CA ASP A 19 3.18 -15.16 7.08
C ASP A 19 4.49 -15.36 7.88
N GLY A 20 5.18 -14.26 8.20
CA GLY A 20 6.42 -14.26 8.97
C GLY A 20 7.71 -14.42 8.16
N GLU A 21 7.64 -14.50 6.82
CA GLU A 21 8.79 -14.71 5.95
C GLU A 21 8.85 -13.71 4.78
N TRP A 22 10.08 -13.44 4.31
CA TRP A 22 10.27 -12.62 3.11
C TRP A 22 10.02 -13.44 1.86
N MET A 23 9.02 -13.02 1.07
CA MET A 23 8.68 -13.62 -0.22
C MET A 23 9.17 -12.73 -1.37
N TYR A 24 9.55 -13.37 -2.48
CA TYR A 24 10.16 -12.72 -3.65
C TYR A 24 9.43 -13.13 -4.92
N GLU A 25 9.01 -12.15 -5.70
CA GLU A 25 8.27 -12.34 -6.95
C GLU A 25 8.98 -11.67 -8.11
N ILE A 26 9.08 -12.41 -9.21
CA ILE A 26 9.52 -11.89 -10.50
C ILE A 26 8.28 -11.57 -11.33
N LEU A 27 8.29 -10.40 -11.95
CA LEU A 27 7.19 -9.82 -12.71
C LEU A 27 7.69 -9.31 -14.05
N ASP A 28 6.83 -9.44 -15.05
CA ASP A 28 6.89 -8.69 -16.30
C ASP A 28 6.25 -7.30 -16.15
N ASP A 29 6.48 -6.42 -17.14
CA ASP A 29 5.97 -5.05 -17.22
C ASP A 29 4.58 -4.91 -17.87
N LEU A 30 3.89 -6.01 -18.18
CA LEU A 30 2.52 -5.96 -18.69
C LEU A 30 1.57 -5.59 -17.56
N LEU A 31 1.20 -4.31 -17.51
CA LEU A 31 0.22 -3.77 -16.57
C LEU A 31 -1.17 -3.74 -17.21
N PRO A 32 -2.24 -3.93 -16.41
CA PRO A 32 -3.59 -3.76 -16.91
C PRO A 32 -3.83 -2.27 -17.20
N VAL A 33 -4.28 -1.97 -18.43
CA VAL A 33 -4.55 -0.62 -18.92
C VAL A 33 -5.98 -0.51 -19.47
N ASP A 34 -6.52 0.71 -19.48
CA ASP A 34 -7.81 1.01 -20.08
C ASP A 34 -7.71 1.17 -21.60
N ALA A 35 -8.83 1.46 -22.25
CA ALA A 35 -8.89 1.68 -23.69
C ALA A 35 -8.03 2.87 -24.18
N SER A 36 -7.63 3.78 -23.28
CA SER A 36 -6.75 4.91 -23.56
C SER A 36 -5.27 4.60 -23.28
N GLY A 37 -4.96 3.37 -22.87
CA GLY A 37 -3.61 2.93 -22.51
C GLY A 37 -3.15 3.43 -21.14
N GLN A 38 -4.04 3.93 -20.30
CA GLN A 38 -3.71 4.35 -18.93
C GLN A 38 -3.85 3.16 -17.96
N PRO A 39 -2.94 2.99 -16.99
CA PRO A 39 -3.06 1.92 -16.00
C PRO A 39 -4.39 2.01 -15.24
N ILE A 40 -5.11 0.88 -15.11
CA ILE A 40 -6.34 0.79 -14.30
C ILE A 40 -6.07 0.44 -12.84
N CYS A 41 -4.81 0.17 -12.52
CA CYS A 41 -4.30 -0.10 -11.18
C CYS A 41 -3.78 1.17 -10.51
N SER A 42 -3.29 1.03 -9.28
CA SER A 42 -2.73 2.10 -8.46
C SER A 42 -1.55 2.77 -9.14
N THR A 43 -1.64 4.09 -9.32
CA THR A 43 -0.59 4.88 -9.94
C THR A 43 -0.08 5.97 -9.00
N ALA A 44 1.24 6.18 -8.97
CA ALA A 44 1.82 7.39 -8.41
C ALA A 44 1.91 8.46 -9.49
N ARG A 45 1.21 9.57 -9.30
CA ARG A 45 1.33 10.75 -10.15
C ARG A 45 2.37 11.70 -9.56
N SER A 46 3.47 11.90 -10.28
CA SER A 46 4.43 12.98 -10.04
C SER A 46 4.34 13.99 -11.19
N GLN A 47 4.65 15.27 -10.94
CA GLN A 47 4.62 16.32 -11.98
C GLN A 47 5.33 15.87 -13.25
N GLY A 48 4.56 15.55 -14.29
CA GLY A 48 5.06 15.18 -15.62
C GLY A 48 5.41 13.71 -15.85
N ASN A 49 5.46 12.85 -14.83
CA ASN A 49 5.81 11.43 -14.99
C ASN A 49 4.88 10.52 -14.17
N CYS A 50 4.19 9.59 -14.85
CA CYS A 50 3.59 8.43 -14.18
C CYS A 50 4.70 7.51 -13.72
N GLN A 51 4.66 7.10 -12.45
CA GLN A 51 5.62 6.15 -11.92
C GLN A 51 4.94 4.79 -11.76
N ASP A 52 5.32 3.86 -12.63
CA ASP A 52 4.69 2.53 -12.73
C ASP A 52 5.11 1.57 -11.61
N TRP A 53 6.00 1.99 -10.71
CA TRP A 53 6.43 1.15 -9.59
C TRP A 53 5.29 0.80 -8.63
N VAL A 54 4.29 1.68 -8.49
CA VAL A 54 3.11 1.39 -7.66
C VAL A 54 2.30 0.27 -8.29
N SER A 55 2.04 0.37 -9.59
CA SER A 55 1.34 -0.62 -10.38
C SER A 55 2.04 -1.98 -10.34
N LEU A 56 3.38 -2.00 -10.43
CA LEU A 56 4.19 -3.22 -10.34
C LEU A 56 4.11 -3.86 -8.95
N ILE A 57 4.13 -3.07 -7.88
CA ILE A 57 3.95 -3.59 -6.51
C ILE A 57 2.56 -4.19 -6.34
N GLU A 58 1.53 -3.48 -6.79
CA GLU A 58 0.15 -3.98 -6.71
C GLU A 58 -0.02 -5.27 -7.53
N LYS A 59 0.57 -5.34 -8.72
CA LYS A 59 0.61 -6.58 -9.52
C LYS A 59 1.27 -7.73 -8.77
N ALA A 60 2.39 -7.48 -8.10
CA ALA A 60 3.07 -8.47 -7.26
C ALA A 60 2.14 -8.99 -6.16
N TYR A 61 1.47 -8.06 -5.49
CA TYR A 61 0.59 -8.34 -4.37
C TYR A 61 -0.64 -9.13 -4.84
N ALA A 62 -1.26 -8.72 -5.94
CA ALA A 62 -2.35 -9.44 -6.60
C ALA A 62 -1.94 -10.87 -6.98
N LYS A 63 -0.75 -11.07 -7.56
CA LYS A 63 -0.22 -12.38 -7.93
C LYS A 63 -0.15 -13.34 -6.73
N VAL A 64 0.29 -12.84 -5.59
CA VAL A 64 0.45 -13.60 -4.34
C VAL A 64 -0.89 -13.91 -3.68
N HIS A 65 -1.87 -13.04 -3.85
CA HIS A 65 -3.22 -13.20 -3.30
C HIS A 65 -4.18 -13.87 -4.29
N GLY A 66 -3.73 -14.17 -5.52
CA GLY A 66 -4.44 -14.92 -6.55
C GLY A 66 -5.09 -14.07 -7.65
N SER A 67 -5.49 -12.83 -7.35
CA SER A 67 -6.01 -11.88 -8.34
C SER A 67 -6.02 -10.44 -7.82
N TYR A 68 -6.27 -9.47 -8.71
CA TYR A 68 -6.54 -8.07 -8.31
C TYR A 68 -7.83 -7.94 -7.49
N GLU A 69 -8.83 -8.79 -7.74
CA GLU A 69 -10.07 -8.80 -6.96
C GLU A 69 -9.83 -9.28 -5.53
N ALA A 70 -8.94 -10.25 -5.33
CA ALA A 70 -8.62 -10.79 -4.02
C ALA A 70 -7.99 -9.75 -3.07
N ILE A 71 -7.31 -8.73 -3.61
CA ILE A 71 -6.68 -7.66 -2.81
C ILE A 71 -7.60 -6.45 -2.60
N ALA A 72 -8.75 -6.37 -3.28
CA ALA A 72 -9.65 -5.23 -3.21
C ALA A 72 -10.43 -5.13 -1.88
N LEU A 73 -10.54 -6.24 -1.13
CA LEU A 73 -11.31 -6.33 0.11
C LEU A 73 -10.44 -6.44 1.39
N GLY A 74 -9.12 -6.28 1.26
CA GLY A 74 -8.19 -6.38 2.40
C GLY A 74 -8.20 -5.13 3.29
N SER A 75 -7.71 -5.26 4.54
CA SER A 75 -7.52 -4.11 5.42
C SER A 75 -6.20 -3.37 5.13
N GLU A 76 -6.17 -2.07 5.39
CA GLU A 76 -4.96 -1.26 5.20
C GLU A 76 -3.85 -1.67 6.18
N ALA A 77 -4.22 -2.16 7.36
CA ALA A 77 -3.29 -2.67 8.35
C ALA A 77 -2.56 -3.90 7.81
N GLU A 78 -3.29 -4.94 7.39
CA GLU A 78 -2.70 -6.16 6.81
C GLU A 78 -1.79 -5.83 5.61
N ALA A 79 -2.24 -4.94 4.72
CA ALA A 79 -1.43 -4.53 3.58
C ALA A 79 -0.12 -3.85 4.02
N LEU A 80 -0.14 -3.03 5.08
CA LEU A 80 1.08 -2.41 5.62
C LEU A 80 2.00 -3.42 6.29
N GLU A 81 1.45 -4.39 7.02
CA GLU A 81 2.23 -5.47 7.63
C GLU A 81 2.91 -6.29 6.54
N ASP A 82 2.17 -6.67 5.51
CA ASP A 82 2.70 -7.48 4.41
C ASP A 82 3.75 -6.72 3.59
N VAL A 83 3.59 -5.42 3.41
CA VAL A 83 4.51 -4.61 2.59
C VAL A 83 5.78 -4.23 3.34
N LEU A 84 5.67 -3.89 4.63
CA LEU A 84 6.76 -3.31 5.42
C LEU A 84 7.41 -4.32 6.36
N GLY A 85 6.75 -5.44 6.67
CA GLY A 85 7.19 -6.40 7.68
C GLY A 85 7.18 -5.82 9.09
N ILE A 86 6.29 -4.87 9.36
CA ILE A 86 6.13 -4.23 10.68
C ILE A 86 4.73 -4.49 11.22
N GLY A 87 4.58 -4.58 12.54
CA GLY A 87 3.25 -4.62 13.15
C GLY A 87 2.53 -3.28 13.00
N ALA A 88 1.27 -3.31 12.56
CA ALA A 88 0.42 -2.15 12.40
C ALA A 88 -0.62 -2.08 13.52
N GLY A 89 -0.97 -0.86 13.94
CA GLY A 89 -2.04 -0.64 14.91
C GLY A 89 -2.78 0.65 14.57
N SER A 90 -4.09 0.64 14.79
CA SER A 90 -4.96 1.80 14.59
C SER A 90 -5.65 2.18 15.90
N PHE A 91 -6.03 3.45 16.00
CA PHE A 91 -6.83 3.99 17.09
C PHE A 91 -7.77 5.06 16.52
N ALA A 92 -8.92 5.25 17.14
CA ALA A 92 -9.87 6.27 16.72
C ALA A 92 -9.42 7.64 17.24
N VAL A 93 -9.66 8.70 16.47
CA VAL A 93 -9.36 10.07 16.95
C VAL A 93 -10.24 10.39 18.16
N GLU A 94 -11.44 9.81 18.19
CA GLU A 94 -12.45 9.90 19.23
C GLU A 94 -12.00 9.29 20.57
N ASP A 95 -11.01 8.38 20.55
CA ASP A 95 -10.39 7.82 21.76
C ASP A 95 -9.63 8.90 22.57
N PHE A 96 -9.34 10.04 21.95
CA PHE A 96 -8.65 11.18 22.55
C PHE A 96 -9.58 12.41 22.60
N PRO A 97 -10.41 12.56 23.65
CA PRO A 97 -11.34 13.69 23.77
C PRO A 97 -10.61 15.04 23.90
N ILE A 98 -9.35 15.03 24.31
CA ILE A 98 -8.51 16.21 24.47
C ILE A 98 -7.43 16.22 23.38
N TRP A 99 -7.46 17.23 22.51
CA TRP A 99 -6.49 17.37 21.41
C TRP A 99 -5.03 17.40 21.88
N GLY A 100 -4.77 17.99 23.06
CA GLY A 100 -3.44 18.01 23.67
C GLY A 100 -2.88 16.61 23.98
N GLU A 101 -3.73 15.68 24.41
CA GLU A 101 -3.35 14.29 24.70
C GLU A 101 -3.07 13.52 23.42
N LEU A 102 -3.91 13.67 22.39
CA LEU A 102 -3.66 13.11 21.07
C LEU A 102 -2.31 13.60 20.52
N TRP A 103 -2.06 14.90 20.59
CA TRP A 103 -0.81 15.48 20.11
C TRP A 103 0.41 14.94 20.86
N GLN A 104 0.32 14.78 22.19
CA GLN A 104 1.39 14.17 22.97
C GLN A 104 1.59 12.69 22.62
N HIS A 105 0.51 11.93 22.42
CA HIS A 105 0.56 10.54 21.99
C HIS A 105 1.28 10.39 20.64
N LEU A 106 0.88 11.18 19.63
CA LEU A 106 1.49 11.18 18.30
C LEU A 106 2.97 11.56 18.36
N LYS A 107 3.34 12.60 19.11
CA LYS A 107 4.75 12.97 19.32
C LYS A 107 5.55 11.84 19.97
N GLY A 108 4.98 11.17 20.97
CA GLY A 108 5.61 10.03 21.65
C GLY A 108 5.81 8.83 20.74
N LYS A 109 4.87 8.54 19.84
CA LYS A 109 5.01 7.49 18.83
C LYS A 109 6.07 7.86 17.79
N ARG A 110 6.05 9.11 17.30
CA ARG A 110 7.05 9.61 16.35
C ARG A 110 8.47 9.55 16.90
N SER A 111 8.69 9.95 18.16
CA SER A 111 10.03 9.91 18.79
C SER A 111 10.57 8.50 18.99
N ARG A 112 9.69 7.49 19.05
CA ARG A 112 10.04 6.07 19.11
C ARG A 112 10.22 5.42 17.73
N GLY A 113 10.14 6.19 16.64
CA GLY A 113 10.37 5.70 15.28
C GLY A 113 9.15 5.07 14.60
N TYR A 114 7.94 5.26 15.13
CA TYR A 114 6.72 4.76 14.45
C TYR A 114 6.43 5.59 13.19
N ALA A 115 6.06 4.92 12.11
CA ALA A 115 5.38 5.55 10.99
C ALA A 115 3.93 5.85 11.39
N LEU A 116 3.45 7.05 11.09
CA LEU A 116 2.10 7.50 11.43
C LEU A 116 1.31 7.70 10.14
N LEU A 117 0.17 7.03 10.04
CA LEU A 117 -0.79 7.19 8.95
C LEU A 117 -2.11 7.69 9.53
N ALA A 118 -2.80 8.53 8.76
CA ALA A 118 -4.13 9.01 9.08
C ALA A 118 -5.06 8.64 7.94
N ILE A 119 -6.18 8.02 8.26
CA ILE A 119 -7.19 7.61 7.29
C ILE A 119 -8.47 8.36 7.64
N ARG A 120 -9.03 9.06 6.67
CA ARG A 120 -10.37 9.64 6.79
C ARG A 120 -11.35 8.67 6.14
N ARG A 121 -12.19 8.03 6.94
CA ARG A 121 -13.32 7.27 6.41
C ARG A 121 -14.41 8.26 5.98
N SER A 122 -14.78 8.26 4.69
CA SER A 122 -16.01 8.92 4.27
C SER A 122 -17.17 8.08 4.78
N GLN A 123 -18.11 8.67 5.52
CA GLN A 123 -19.38 7.99 5.74
C GLN A 123 -20.04 7.80 4.38
N GLU A 124 -20.36 6.54 4.04
CA GLU A 124 -21.35 6.26 3.02
C GLU A 124 -22.62 6.98 3.45
N ARG A 125 -23.14 7.86 2.60
CA ARG A 125 -24.55 8.23 2.71
C ARG A 125 -25.31 6.94 2.45
N ALA A 126 -25.82 6.32 3.52
CA ALA A 126 -26.84 5.29 3.40
C ALA A 126 -27.94 5.84 2.48
N GLY A 127 -28.30 5.05 1.47
CA GLY A 127 -28.94 5.52 0.25
C GLY A 127 -30.18 6.40 0.43
N GLU A 128 -30.33 7.34 -0.49
CA GLU A 128 -31.63 7.73 -1.04
C GLU A 128 -32.00 6.77 -2.18
#